data_AF-A0A7S3BUC9-F1
#
_entry.id   AF-A0A7S3BUC9-F1
#
_cell.length_a   1.000
_cell.length_b   1.000
_cell.length_c   1.000
_cell.angle_alpha   90.00
_cell.angle_beta   90.00
_cell.angle_gamma   90.00
#
_symmetry.space_group_name_H-M   'P 1'
#
loop_
_entity.id
_entity.type
_entity.pdbx_description
1 polymer ?
#
loop_
_entity_poly.entity_id
_entity_poly.type
_entity_poly.pdbx_seq_one_letter_code
_entity_poly.pdbx_strand_id
1 'polypeptide(L)'
;IGKIDDDTAPNVGLWLPLLNSLRCLKFALVGAINFAGIVPAALRTGVRADRCAFGWNLHAALSNFGSTFGTPGTKGFFPACDTLGAVLPFPYATGAGYLLSAKLMRFVAQSRVVEAWVESARGPTRESLQWQKFEDTTTGYWLTFAPSMVQYINVGRWVHDMRCDDRGEQRRQGGGLYRPPSNASLLVHNLKHGGFHYADELMRTGGQMYDNKRCLDNMRYVFATQRALERAARDQRHEPKKSRSPIKKVFTMRRRATRGK
;
A
#
# COMPACT_ATOMS: atom_id res chain seq x y z
N ILE A 1 -2.36 -7.43 13.43
CA ILE A 1 -2.06 -7.98 12.09
C ILE A 1 -2.25 -6.84 11.12
N GLY A 2 -1.47 -6.69 10.06
CA GLY A 2 -1.71 -5.59 9.14
C GLY A 2 -0.93 -5.65 7.86
N LYS A 3 -1.08 -4.59 7.07
CA LYS A 3 -0.47 -4.38 5.76
C LYS A 3 0.41 -3.14 5.84
N ILE A 4 1.56 -3.24 5.19
CA ILE A 4 2.49 -2.15 4.99
C ILE A 4 3.01 -2.28 3.55
N ASP A 5 3.14 -1.16 2.84
CA ASP A 5 3.70 -1.18 1.50
C ASP A 5 5.22 -1.42 1.56
N ASP A 6 5.79 -1.95 0.49
CA ASP A 6 7.23 -2.20 0.35
C ASP A 6 8.08 -0.92 0.32
N ASP A 7 7.43 0.24 0.30
CA ASP A 7 7.99 1.57 0.38
C ASP A 7 7.63 2.32 1.65
N THR A 8 7.26 1.59 2.71
CA THR A 8 6.96 2.18 4.02
C THR A 8 7.87 1.63 5.11
N ALA A 9 8.38 2.50 5.98
CA ALA A 9 9.08 2.14 7.20
C ALA A 9 8.21 2.37 8.45
N PRO A 10 8.00 1.34 9.30
CA PRO A 10 7.29 1.50 10.56
C PRO A 10 8.22 1.84 11.73
N ASN A 11 7.81 2.75 12.61
CA ASN A 11 8.47 2.99 13.89
C ASN A 11 7.96 2.00 14.94
N VAL A 12 8.57 0.82 15.00
CA VAL A 12 8.16 -0.26 15.92
C VAL A 12 8.16 0.19 17.39
N GLY A 13 9.10 1.07 17.76
CA GLY A 13 9.21 1.61 19.12
C GLY A 13 7.99 2.41 19.58
N LEU A 14 7.29 3.08 18.65
CA LEU A 14 6.05 3.79 18.94
C LEU A 14 4.80 2.92 18.71
N TRP A 15 4.85 1.99 17.75
CA TRP A 15 3.74 1.09 17.49
C TRP A 15 3.45 0.16 18.65
N LEU A 16 4.46 -0.42 19.30
CA LEU A 16 4.25 -1.39 20.37
C LEU A 16 3.50 -0.80 21.59
N PRO A 17 3.89 0.36 22.16
CA PRO A 17 3.12 0.99 23.24
C PRO A 17 1.70 1.36 22.84
N LEU A 18 1.51 1.89 21.62
CA LEU A 18 0.19 2.23 21.09
C LEU A 18 -0.69 0.97 20.99
N LEU A 19 -0.18 -0.12 20.42
CA LEU A 19 -0.94 -1.36 20.29
C LEU A 19 -1.27 -1.97 21.65
N ASN A 20 -0.37 -1.82 22.62
CA ASN A 20 -0.61 -2.27 23.99
C ASN A 20 -1.76 -1.50 24.66
N SER A 21 -1.92 -0.19 24.40
CA SER A 21 -3.05 0.58 24.92
C SER A 21 -4.37 0.24 24.23
N LEU A 22 -4.32 -0.21 22.97
CA LEU A 22 -5.49 -0.59 22.17
C LEU A 22 -5.89 -2.08 22.32
N ARG A 23 -5.20 -2.86 23.15
CA ARG A 23 -5.37 -4.32 23.23
C ARG A 23 -6.78 -4.80 23.60
N CYS A 24 -7.58 -3.95 24.26
CA CYS A 24 -8.96 -4.27 24.62
C CYS A 24 -9.93 -4.17 23.42
N LEU A 25 -9.52 -3.52 22.32
CA LEU A 25 -10.38 -3.32 21.17
C LEU A 25 -10.43 -4.56 20.29
N LYS A 26 -11.61 -5.18 20.24
CA LYS A 26 -11.83 -6.43 19.49
C LYS A 26 -12.06 -6.22 18.00
N PHE A 27 -12.67 -5.10 17.61
CA PHE A 27 -12.92 -4.74 16.23
C PHE A 27 -12.31 -3.36 15.97
N ALA A 28 -11.00 -3.33 15.71
CA ALA A 28 -10.27 -2.10 15.48
C ALA A 28 -9.50 -2.12 14.16
N LEU A 29 -9.52 -0.99 13.47
CA LEU A 29 -8.64 -0.62 12.36
C LEU A 29 -7.82 0.60 12.79
N VAL A 30 -6.49 0.48 12.78
CA VAL A 30 -5.55 1.56 13.08
C VAL A 30 -4.82 1.93 11.79
N GLY A 31 -4.88 3.19 11.39
CA GLY A 31 -4.21 3.67 10.17
C GLY A 31 -4.48 5.16 9.94
N ALA A 32 -3.96 5.71 8.85
CA ALA A 32 -4.38 7.03 8.40
C ALA A 32 -5.80 6.91 7.83
N ILE A 33 -6.81 7.25 8.63
CA ILE A 33 -8.21 7.04 8.26
C ILE A 33 -8.70 8.18 7.37
N ASN A 34 -9.28 7.80 6.24
CA ASN A 34 -9.99 8.68 5.32
C ASN A 34 -11.34 8.04 4.95
N PHE A 35 -12.12 8.71 4.11
CA PHE A 35 -13.40 8.22 3.60
C PHE A 35 -13.37 8.15 2.08
N ALA A 36 -14.05 7.16 1.53
CA ALA A 36 -14.21 7.00 0.08
C ALA A 36 -15.64 6.57 -0.23
N GLY A 37 -16.21 7.13 -1.31
CA GLY A 37 -17.29 6.50 -2.07
C GLY A 37 -16.70 5.92 -3.35
N ILE A 38 -17.15 4.73 -3.75
CA ILE A 38 -16.64 4.06 -4.97
C ILE A 38 -17.81 3.66 -5.86
N VAL A 39 -17.57 3.68 -7.18
CA VAL A 39 -18.48 3.11 -8.18
C VAL A 39 -17.75 1.93 -8.83
N PRO A 40 -18.11 0.67 -8.50
CA PRO A 40 -17.36 -0.51 -8.93
C PRO A 40 -17.04 -0.53 -10.43
N ALA A 41 -18.00 -0.14 -11.27
CA ALA A 41 -17.88 -0.16 -12.72
C ALA A 41 -17.67 1.24 -13.35
N ALA A 42 -17.07 2.20 -12.62
CA ALA A 42 -16.95 3.60 -13.05
C ALA A 42 -16.46 3.80 -14.49
N LEU A 43 -15.52 2.97 -14.96
CA LEU A 43 -14.99 3.03 -16.33
C LEU A 43 -16.02 2.65 -17.40
N ARG A 44 -16.92 1.71 -17.11
CA ARG A 44 -17.97 1.27 -18.05
C ARG A 44 -19.15 2.23 -18.07
N THR A 45 -19.41 2.90 -16.95
CA THR A 45 -20.51 3.85 -16.79
C THR A 45 -20.14 5.29 -17.13
N GLY A 46 -18.88 5.55 -17.50
CA GLY A 46 -18.39 6.90 -17.82
C GLY A 46 -18.40 7.84 -16.60
N VAL A 47 -18.39 7.28 -15.39
CA VAL A 47 -18.47 8.05 -14.15
C VAL A 47 -17.22 8.90 -13.99
N ARG A 48 -17.42 10.22 -13.91
CA ARG A 48 -16.36 11.15 -13.54
C ARG A 48 -16.20 11.20 -12.02
N ALA A 49 -14.94 11.27 -11.60
CA ALA A 49 -14.51 11.38 -10.21
C ALA A 49 -15.19 12.52 -9.44
N ASP A 50 -15.45 13.65 -10.11
CA ASP A 50 -16.09 14.85 -9.56
C ASP A 50 -17.62 14.78 -9.49
N ARG A 51 -18.24 13.65 -9.89
CA ARG A 51 -19.70 13.48 -9.85
C ARG A 51 -20.18 12.29 -9.04
N CYS A 52 -19.57 11.11 -9.15
CA CYS A 52 -19.99 9.92 -8.39
C CYS A 52 -18.91 9.28 -7.55
N ALA A 53 -17.87 10.05 -7.21
CA ALA A 53 -16.78 9.66 -6.33
C ALA A 53 -15.70 8.77 -6.97
N PHE A 54 -14.54 9.39 -7.13
CA PHE A 54 -13.26 8.87 -6.66
C PHE A 54 -12.40 10.09 -6.36
N GLY A 55 -12.07 10.34 -5.10
CA GLY A 55 -11.20 11.45 -4.76
C GLY A 55 -11.30 11.82 -3.29
N TRP A 56 -10.26 12.48 -2.80
CA TRP A 56 -10.10 13.04 -1.46
C TRP A 56 -11.20 14.06 -1.05
N ASN A 57 -12.27 14.19 -1.85
CA ASN A 57 -13.39 15.09 -1.66
C ASN A 57 -14.71 14.32 -1.75
N LEU A 58 -15.36 14.14 -0.60
CA LEU A 58 -16.61 13.41 -0.41
C LEU A 58 -17.84 14.15 -0.94
N HIS A 59 -17.71 15.45 -1.24
CA HIS A 59 -18.86 16.32 -1.46
C HIS A 59 -19.74 15.86 -2.62
N ALA A 60 -19.15 15.59 -3.79
CA ALA A 60 -19.91 15.14 -4.96
C ALA A 60 -20.55 13.76 -4.75
N ALA A 61 -19.85 12.86 -4.07
CA ALA A 61 -20.35 11.52 -3.73
C ALA A 61 -21.65 11.60 -2.92
N LEU A 62 -21.64 12.45 -1.88
CA LEU A 62 -22.76 12.61 -0.95
C LEU A 62 -23.92 13.38 -1.57
N SER A 63 -23.63 14.49 -2.26
CA SER A 63 -24.66 15.35 -2.87
C SER A 63 -25.40 14.67 -4.02
N ASN A 64 -24.74 13.75 -4.73
CA ASN A 64 -25.29 13.12 -5.93
C ASN A 64 -25.79 11.69 -5.68
N PHE A 65 -25.67 11.19 -4.45
CA PHE A 65 -26.26 9.91 -4.06
C PHE A 65 -27.78 10.07 -3.98
N GLY A 66 -28.54 9.23 -4.69
CA GLY A 66 -30.00 9.33 -4.76
C GLY A 66 -30.55 10.54 -5.54
N SER A 67 -29.68 11.40 -6.10
CA SER A 67 -30.09 12.63 -6.79
C SER A 67 -29.69 12.59 -8.27
N THR A 68 -30.66 12.81 -9.16
CA THR A 68 -30.46 12.96 -10.61
C THR A 68 -30.29 14.43 -10.98
N PHE A 69 -29.53 14.72 -12.04
CA PHE A 69 -29.36 16.07 -12.59
C PHE A 69 -29.87 16.13 -14.02
N GLY A 70 -30.69 17.13 -14.33
CA GLY A 70 -31.29 17.30 -15.66
C GLY A 70 -32.37 16.26 -15.96
N THR A 71 -32.86 16.29 -17.19
CA THR A 71 -33.97 15.44 -17.66
C THR A 71 -33.44 14.26 -18.48
N PRO A 72 -33.88 13.01 -18.25
CA PRO A 72 -33.48 11.88 -19.06
C PRO A 72 -33.59 12.16 -20.57
N GLY A 73 -32.55 11.82 -21.33
CA GLY A 73 -32.50 12.04 -22.78
C GLY A 73 -32.01 13.42 -23.23
N THR A 74 -31.70 14.35 -22.31
CA THR A 74 -31.17 15.68 -22.67
C THR A 74 -29.67 15.80 -22.42
N LYS A 75 -29.02 16.74 -23.14
CA LYS A 75 -27.61 17.07 -22.93
C LYS A 75 -27.43 17.63 -21.52
N GLY A 76 -26.58 16.98 -20.73
CA GLY A 76 -26.33 17.35 -19.33
C GLY A 76 -27.08 16.48 -18.31
N PHE A 77 -27.94 15.56 -18.76
CA PHE A 77 -28.52 14.54 -17.88
C PHE A 77 -27.42 13.71 -17.22
N PHE A 78 -27.57 13.49 -15.92
CA PHE A 78 -26.71 12.62 -15.15
C PHE A 78 -27.56 11.83 -14.14
N PRO A 79 -27.57 10.49 -14.21
CA PRO A 79 -28.34 9.68 -13.28
C PRO A 79 -27.74 9.70 -11.88
N ALA A 80 -28.53 9.35 -10.88
CA ALA A 80 -28.08 9.31 -9.49
C ALA A 80 -26.99 8.23 -9.30
N CYS A 81 -26.02 8.50 -8.43
CA CYS A 81 -24.83 7.66 -8.34
C CYS A 81 -25.12 6.23 -7.87
N ASP A 82 -26.08 6.05 -6.99
CA ASP A 82 -26.59 4.76 -6.53
C ASP A 82 -27.17 3.91 -7.68
N THR A 83 -27.83 4.53 -8.65
CA THR A 83 -28.31 3.82 -9.86
C THR A 83 -27.18 3.34 -10.77
N LEU A 84 -25.99 3.93 -10.63
CA LEU A 84 -24.75 3.50 -11.29
C LEU A 84 -23.95 2.50 -10.44
N GLY A 85 -24.49 2.07 -9.30
CA GLY A 85 -23.86 1.14 -8.37
C GLY A 85 -22.88 1.79 -7.40
N ALA A 86 -22.94 3.11 -7.21
CA ALA A 86 -22.15 3.77 -6.17
C ALA A 86 -22.53 3.24 -4.79
N VAL A 87 -21.53 3.10 -3.92
CA VAL A 87 -21.76 2.79 -2.51
C VAL A 87 -21.59 4.05 -1.66
N LEU A 88 -22.34 4.12 -0.56
CA LEU A 88 -22.23 5.22 0.40
C LEU A 88 -20.80 5.35 0.91
N PRO A 89 -20.34 6.57 1.24
CA PRO A 89 -18.99 6.74 1.75
C PRO A 89 -18.73 5.92 3.00
N PHE A 90 -17.58 5.26 3.01
CA PHE A 90 -17.14 4.43 4.13
C PHE A 90 -15.72 4.82 4.57
N PRO A 91 -15.40 4.65 5.86
CA PRO A 91 -14.05 4.84 6.35
C PRO A 91 -13.11 3.74 5.85
N TYR A 92 -11.89 4.12 5.50
CA TYR A 92 -10.82 3.21 5.12
C TYR A 92 -9.47 3.75 5.61
N ALA A 93 -8.48 2.89 5.77
CA ALA A 93 -7.11 3.31 6.07
C ALA A 93 -6.31 3.46 4.76
N THR A 94 -5.59 4.56 4.59
CA THR A 94 -4.81 4.82 3.37
C THR A 94 -3.52 3.98 3.28
N GLY A 95 -2.96 3.92 2.07
CA GLY A 95 -1.94 2.94 1.68
C GLY A 95 -0.60 2.97 2.40
N ALA A 96 -0.29 4.03 3.14
CA ALA A 96 0.91 4.10 3.97
C ALA A 96 0.99 2.96 5.02
N GLY A 97 -0.11 2.26 5.28
CA GLY A 97 -0.14 1.05 6.09
C GLY A 97 -1.19 1.12 7.18
N TYR A 98 -1.66 -0.05 7.59
CA TYR A 98 -2.70 -0.17 8.60
C TYR A 98 -2.66 -1.51 9.32
N LEU A 99 -3.20 -1.50 10.54
CA LEU A 99 -3.29 -2.65 11.42
C LEU A 99 -4.75 -2.94 11.74
N LEU A 100 -5.12 -4.22 11.67
CA LEU A 100 -6.37 -4.77 12.13
C LEU A 100 -6.14 -5.54 13.45
N SER A 101 -7.09 -5.36 14.37
CA SER A 101 -7.28 -6.29 15.49
C SER A 101 -7.45 -7.72 14.98
N ALA A 102 -7.00 -8.70 15.77
CA ALA A 102 -7.03 -10.10 15.35
C ALA A 102 -8.45 -10.60 15.02
N LYS A 103 -9.46 -10.16 15.78
CA LYS A 103 -10.85 -10.58 15.55
C LYS A 103 -11.45 -9.91 14.30
N LEU A 104 -11.13 -8.64 14.02
CA LEU A 104 -11.51 -8.01 12.75
C LEU A 104 -10.87 -8.70 11.54
N MET A 105 -9.58 -9.05 11.63
CA MET A 105 -8.90 -9.78 10.55
C MET A 105 -9.53 -11.15 10.31
N ARG A 106 -9.86 -11.90 11.38
CA ARG A 106 -10.55 -13.20 11.26
C ARG A 106 -11.91 -13.07 10.58
N PHE A 107 -12.68 -12.04 10.91
CA PHE A 107 -13.94 -11.76 10.23
C PHE A 107 -13.75 -11.61 8.72
N VAL A 108 -12.81 -10.75 8.30
CA VAL A 108 -12.53 -10.55 6.86
C VAL A 108 -12.07 -11.84 6.20
N ALA A 109 -11.14 -12.56 6.84
CA ALA A 109 -10.55 -13.78 6.31
C ALA A 109 -11.52 -14.98 6.23
N GLN A 110 -12.60 -14.99 7.01
CA GLN A 110 -13.57 -16.09 7.07
C GLN A 110 -14.93 -15.72 6.45
N SER A 111 -15.05 -14.51 5.91
CA SER A 111 -16.30 -14.06 5.31
C SER A 111 -16.48 -14.71 3.94
N ARG A 112 -17.46 -15.63 3.83
CA ARG A 112 -17.86 -16.23 2.55
C ARG A 112 -18.20 -15.20 1.48
N VAL A 113 -18.72 -14.04 1.89
CA VAL A 113 -19.03 -12.95 0.97
C VAL A 113 -17.76 -12.32 0.42
N VAL A 114 -16.74 -12.11 1.27
CA VAL A 114 -15.42 -11.63 0.85
C VAL A 114 -14.75 -12.66 -0.06
N GLU A 115 -14.80 -13.95 0.28
CA GLU A 115 -14.26 -15.03 -0.56
C GLU A 115 -14.90 -15.06 -1.96
N ALA A 116 -16.24 -15.04 -2.03
CA ALA A 116 -16.97 -15.00 -3.29
C ALA A 116 -16.65 -13.74 -4.11
N TRP A 117 -16.49 -12.60 -3.44
CA TRP A 117 -16.08 -11.36 -4.10
C TRP A 117 -14.65 -11.45 -4.64
N VAL A 118 -13.69 -11.99 -3.88
CA VAL A 118 -12.31 -12.21 -4.35
C VAL A 118 -12.31 -13.09 -5.59
N GLU A 119 -13.12 -14.15 -5.60
CA GLU A 119 -13.23 -15.03 -6.76
C GLU A 119 -13.83 -14.32 -7.98
N SER A 120 -14.86 -13.49 -7.78
CA SER A 120 -15.39 -12.62 -8.84
C SER A 120 -14.35 -11.63 -9.36
N ALA A 121 -13.57 -11.02 -8.46
CA ALA A 121 -12.53 -10.06 -8.79
C ALA A 121 -11.31 -10.73 -9.47
N ARG A 122 -11.11 -12.04 -9.33
CA ARG A 122 -10.10 -12.84 -10.06
C ARG A 122 -10.49 -13.16 -11.50
N GLY A 123 -11.69 -12.79 -11.94
CA GLY A 123 -12.14 -13.00 -13.31
C GLY A 123 -11.15 -12.54 -14.39
N PRO A 124 -11.34 -12.94 -15.65
CA PRO A 124 -10.33 -12.82 -16.71
C PRO A 124 -9.88 -11.38 -17.03
N THR A 125 -10.61 -10.38 -16.56
CA THR A 125 -10.32 -8.95 -16.76
C THR A 125 -9.83 -8.29 -15.48
N ARG A 126 -8.50 -8.29 -15.31
CA ARG A 126 -7.81 -7.57 -14.24
C ARG A 126 -8.06 -6.06 -14.36
N GLU A 127 -8.26 -5.41 -13.21
CA GLU A 127 -8.40 -3.94 -13.08
C GLU A 127 -9.55 -3.30 -13.89
N SER A 128 -10.55 -4.10 -14.31
CA SER A 128 -11.76 -3.61 -14.95
C SER A 128 -12.76 -2.98 -13.96
N LEU A 129 -12.62 -3.26 -12.66
CA LEU A 129 -13.42 -2.71 -11.58
C LEU A 129 -12.55 -1.88 -10.63
N GLN A 130 -13.11 -0.81 -10.04
CA GLN A 130 -12.37 0.05 -9.10
C GLN A 130 -11.81 -0.74 -7.89
N TRP A 131 -12.51 -1.79 -7.47
CA TRP A 131 -12.18 -2.56 -6.27
C TRP A 131 -10.96 -3.47 -6.50
N GLN A 132 -10.62 -3.73 -7.76
CA GLN A 132 -9.38 -4.40 -8.15
C GLN A 132 -8.18 -3.45 -8.16
N LYS A 133 -8.41 -2.13 -8.19
CA LYS A 133 -7.36 -1.10 -8.29
C LYS A 133 -6.91 -0.54 -6.95
N PHE A 134 -7.82 -0.49 -5.97
CA PHE A 134 -7.60 0.19 -4.70
C PHE A 134 -7.95 -0.74 -3.53
N GLU A 135 -7.00 -1.60 -3.18
CA GLU A 135 -7.10 -2.59 -2.11
C GLU A 135 -7.45 -1.97 -0.75
N ASP A 136 -6.95 -0.77 -0.46
CA ASP A 136 -7.23 -0.06 0.78
C ASP A 136 -8.71 0.28 0.93
N THR A 137 -9.32 0.80 -0.15
CA THR A 137 -10.75 1.12 -0.18
C THR A 137 -11.60 -0.14 -0.16
N THR A 138 -11.19 -1.18 -0.88
CA THR A 138 -11.89 -2.46 -0.86
C THR A 138 -11.87 -3.09 0.53
N THR A 139 -10.73 -3.01 1.22
CA THR A 139 -10.63 -3.45 2.61
C THR A 139 -11.61 -2.67 3.47
N GLY A 140 -11.57 -1.33 3.44
CA GLY A 140 -12.48 -0.46 4.19
C GLY A 140 -13.96 -0.76 3.94
N TYR A 141 -14.36 -0.98 2.69
CA TYR A 141 -15.72 -1.36 2.34
C TYR A 141 -16.15 -2.64 3.06
N TRP A 142 -15.34 -3.69 3.02
CA TRP A 142 -15.69 -4.96 3.67
C TRP A 142 -15.76 -4.86 5.19
N LEU A 143 -15.01 -3.95 5.81
CA LEU A 143 -15.11 -3.70 7.25
C LEU A 143 -16.45 -3.09 7.65
N THR A 144 -17.20 -2.46 6.73
CA THR A 144 -18.55 -1.94 7.01
C THR A 144 -19.56 -3.06 7.30
N PHE A 145 -19.28 -4.29 6.86
CA PHE A 145 -20.11 -5.48 7.11
C PHE A 145 -19.72 -6.25 8.36
N ALA A 146 -18.79 -5.73 9.17
CA ALA A 146 -18.39 -6.39 10.40
C ALA A 146 -19.61 -6.62 11.32
N PRO A 147 -19.68 -7.77 12.04
CA PRO A 147 -20.81 -8.10 12.92
C PRO A 147 -20.87 -7.23 14.18
N SER A 148 -19.98 -6.25 14.31
CA SER A 148 -19.88 -5.32 15.43
C SER A 148 -19.25 -4.04 14.92
N MET A 149 -19.55 -2.93 15.59
CA MET A 149 -18.99 -1.63 15.25
C MET A 149 -17.47 -1.67 15.22
N VAL A 150 -16.89 -1.31 14.07
CA VAL A 150 -15.44 -1.16 13.92
C VAL A 150 -15.02 0.18 14.52
N GLN A 151 -14.04 0.13 15.41
CA GLN A 151 -13.37 1.32 15.92
C GLN A 151 -12.25 1.72 14.95
N TYR A 152 -12.36 2.93 14.41
CA TYR A 152 -11.39 3.51 13.50
C TYR A 152 -10.45 4.43 14.27
N ILE A 153 -9.21 4.01 14.47
CA ILE A 153 -8.19 4.77 15.19
C ILE A 153 -7.35 5.52 14.16
N ASN A 154 -7.64 6.82 14.01
CA ASN A 154 -6.95 7.67 13.04
C ASN A 154 -5.58 8.10 13.55
N VAL A 155 -4.54 7.56 12.92
CA VAL A 155 -3.14 7.91 13.19
C VAL A 155 -2.52 8.78 12.09
N GLY A 156 -3.33 9.32 11.16
CA GLY A 156 -2.83 10.07 9.99
C GLY A 156 -1.93 11.25 10.34
N ARG A 157 -2.09 11.85 11.53
CA ARG A 157 -1.20 12.93 12.02
C ARG A 157 0.27 12.49 12.15
N TRP A 158 0.51 11.19 12.37
CA TRP A 158 1.83 10.58 12.61
C TRP A 158 2.29 9.69 11.44
N VAL A 159 1.56 9.71 10.32
CA VAL A 159 2.00 9.12 9.06
C VAL A 159 2.67 10.24 8.25
N HIS A 160 3.95 10.08 7.98
CA HIS A 160 4.78 11.05 7.28
C HIS A 160 5.24 10.46 5.95
N ASP A 161 5.59 11.32 5.00
CA ASP A 161 6.04 10.89 3.67
C ASP A 161 7.49 11.31 3.48
N MET A 162 8.27 10.42 2.87
CA MET A 162 9.60 10.76 2.42
C MET A 162 9.51 11.60 1.15
N ARG A 163 9.67 12.92 1.33
CA ARG A 163 9.85 13.88 0.24
C ARG A 163 10.90 14.90 0.65
N CYS A 164 11.99 14.96 -0.11
CA CYS A 164 12.95 16.03 0.06
C CYS A 164 12.36 17.32 -0.52
N ASP A 165 12.07 18.29 0.36
CA ASP A 165 11.45 19.58 0.04
C ASP A 165 12.09 20.62 0.96
N ASP A 166 12.47 21.76 0.41
CA ASP A 166 13.05 22.87 1.18
C ASP A 166 12.06 23.46 2.19
N ARG A 167 10.75 23.30 1.95
CA ARG A 167 9.70 23.63 2.92
C ARG A 167 9.39 22.50 3.88
N GLY A 168 10.16 21.40 3.87
CA GLY A 168 9.92 20.23 4.73
C GLY A 168 9.78 20.62 6.20
N GLU A 169 10.66 21.49 6.71
CA GLU A 169 10.61 21.95 8.11
C GLU A 169 9.37 22.81 8.41
N GLN A 170 8.99 23.71 7.51
CA GLN A 170 7.74 24.47 7.63
C GLN A 170 6.52 23.53 7.62
N ARG A 171 6.54 22.50 6.77
CA ARG A 171 5.45 21.53 6.66
C ARG A 171 5.36 20.62 7.88
N ARG A 172 6.49 20.27 8.51
CA ARG A 172 6.56 19.56 9.80
C ARG A 172 5.74 20.28 10.88
N GLN A 173 5.74 21.60 10.85
CA GLN A 173 5.03 22.46 11.80
C GLN A 173 3.53 22.63 11.49
N GLY A 174 3.02 22.06 10.39
CA GLY A 174 1.59 22.02 10.07
C GLY A 174 1.17 22.48 8.67
N GLY A 175 2.12 22.82 7.79
CA GLY A 175 1.87 23.41 6.46
C GLY A 175 1.45 22.47 5.31
N GLY A 176 0.64 21.43 5.55
CA GLY A 176 0.08 20.58 4.47
C GLY A 176 -0.03 19.09 4.81
N LEU A 177 -0.46 18.30 3.81
CA LEU A 177 -0.64 16.84 3.89
C LEU A 177 0.69 16.08 3.99
N TYR A 178 1.76 16.64 3.44
CA TYR A 178 3.09 16.04 3.44
C TYR A 178 3.93 16.57 4.60
N ARG A 179 4.37 15.69 5.49
CA ARG A 179 5.29 16.02 6.59
C ARG A 179 6.55 15.18 6.47
N PRO A 180 7.75 15.76 6.70
CA PRO A 180 8.97 14.98 6.70
C PRO A 180 8.98 14.01 7.90
N PRO A 181 9.72 12.90 7.81
CA PRO A 181 9.89 11.96 8.91
C PRO A 181 10.39 12.64 10.20
N SER A 182 9.98 12.11 11.34
CA SER A 182 10.45 12.57 12.66
C SER A 182 10.41 11.44 13.68
N ASN A 183 10.92 11.70 14.87
CA ASN A 183 10.86 10.77 16.00
C ASN A 183 9.44 10.49 16.51
N ALA A 184 8.44 11.24 16.02
CA ALA A 184 7.02 11.02 16.29
C ALA A 184 6.30 10.28 15.15
N SER A 185 6.99 9.97 14.04
CA SER A 185 6.43 9.18 12.95
C SER A 185 6.09 7.78 13.43
N LEU A 186 4.85 7.36 13.25
CA LEU A 186 4.45 5.95 13.34
C LEU A 186 4.79 5.22 12.04
N LEU A 187 4.58 5.86 10.90
CA LEU A 187 4.91 5.34 9.57
C LEU A 187 5.59 6.42 8.75
N VAL A 188 6.54 6.01 7.92
CA VAL A 188 7.14 6.83 6.86
C VAL A 188 6.89 6.15 5.52
N HIS A 189 6.11 6.77 4.64
CA HIS A 189 5.73 6.23 3.32
C HIS A 189 6.57 6.83 2.19
N ASN A 190 6.38 6.33 0.96
CA ASN A 190 6.99 6.82 -0.27
C ASN A 190 8.53 6.65 -0.34
N LEU A 191 9.05 5.53 0.15
CA LEU A 191 10.48 5.17 0.18
C LEU A 191 10.94 4.34 -1.05
N LYS A 192 10.16 4.30 -2.15
CA LYS A 192 10.41 3.45 -3.35
C LYS A 192 11.78 3.63 -3.99
N HIS A 193 12.42 4.75 -3.68
CA HIS A 193 13.67 5.17 -4.30
C HIS A 193 14.81 5.32 -3.29
N GLY A 194 14.67 4.70 -2.12
CA GLY A 194 15.60 4.84 -1.00
C GLY A 194 15.04 5.66 0.15
N GLY A 195 15.93 6.06 1.05
CA GLY A 195 15.57 6.85 2.23
C GLY A 195 15.17 6.03 3.45
N PHE A 196 15.14 4.69 3.39
CA PHE A 196 14.86 3.84 4.56
C PHE A 196 15.84 4.11 5.71
N HIS A 197 17.14 4.19 5.43
CA HIS A 197 18.16 4.50 6.43
C HIS A 197 17.97 5.92 7.01
N TYR A 198 17.71 6.90 6.14
CA TYR A 198 17.48 8.28 6.58
C TYR A 198 16.22 8.40 7.42
N ALA A 199 15.13 7.72 7.03
CA ALA A 199 13.90 7.66 7.80
C ALA A 199 14.12 6.98 9.15
N ASP A 200 14.85 5.87 9.21
CA ASP A 200 15.21 5.20 10.48
C ASP A 200 15.98 6.12 11.42
N GLU A 201 16.98 6.86 10.91
CA GLU A 201 17.73 7.85 11.68
C GLU A 201 16.85 8.95 12.27
N LEU A 202 15.89 9.47 11.48
CA LEU A 202 14.96 10.50 11.93
C LEU A 202 13.91 9.97 12.92
N MET A 203 13.54 8.70 12.83
CA MET A 203 12.53 8.06 13.69
C MET A 203 13.05 7.70 15.09
N ARG A 204 14.37 7.61 15.29
CA ARG A 204 14.98 7.26 16.58
C ARG A 204 14.77 8.35 17.63
N THR A 205 14.71 7.94 18.90
CA THR A 205 14.72 8.89 20.03
C THR A 205 16.07 9.61 20.08
N GLY A 206 16.07 10.94 20.13
CA GLY A 206 17.29 11.74 19.95
C GLY A 206 17.81 11.77 18.50
N GLY A 207 17.00 11.30 17.54
CA GLY A 207 17.30 11.39 16.11
C GLY A 207 17.51 12.83 15.66
N GLN A 208 18.28 12.99 14.60
CA GLN A 208 18.57 14.30 14.03
C GLN A 208 17.28 14.94 13.49
N MET A 209 17.26 16.28 13.40
CA MET A 209 16.18 16.96 12.71
C MET A 209 16.27 16.73 11.19
N TYR A 210 15.13 16.90 10.52
CA TYR A 210 15.08 16.87 9.07
C TYR A 210 16.02 17.93 8.48
N ASP A 211 16.80 17.53 7.48
CA ASP A 211 17.70 18.40 6.73
C ASP A 211 17.55 18.09 5.23
N ASN A 212 17.07 19.08 4.46
CA ASN A 212 16.76 18.89 3.05
C ASN A 212 17.99 18.50 2.22
N LYS A 213 19.17 19.06 2.54
CA LYS A 213 20.40 18.75 1.82
C LYS A 213 20.81 17.29 2.03
N ARG A 214 20.85 16.82 3.28
CA ARG A 214 21.14 15.43 3.64
C ARG A 214 20.10 14.46 3.08
N CYS A 215 18.83 14.85 3.06
CA CYS A 215 17.77 14.10 2.39
C CYS A 215 18.09 13.90 0.90
N LEU A 216 18.40 14.99 0.17
CA LEU A 216 18.73 14.93 -1.25
C LEU A 216 20.00 14.11 -1.52
N ASP A 217 21.03 14.27 -0.70
CA ASP A 217 22.29 13.54 -0.84
C ASP A 217 22.09 12.03 -0.62
N ASN A 218 21.27 11.64 0.37
CA ASN A 218 20.92 10.25 0.62
C ASN A 218 20.15 9.64 -0.56
N MET A 219 19.13 10.35 -1.07
CA MET A 219 18.35 9.88 -2.22
C MET A 219 19.24 9.74 -3.48
N ARG A 220 20.13 10.70 -3.75
CA ARG A 220 21.07 10.64 -4.89
C ARG A 220 22.02 9.46 -4.80
N TYR A 221 22.55 9.18 -3.61
CA TYR A 221 23.44 8.04 -3.37
C TYR A 221 22.73 6.71 -3.69
N VAL A 222 21.48 6.54 -3.25
CA VAL A 222 20.71 5.32 -3.53
C VAL A 222 20.45 5.15 -5.03
N PHE A 223 20.06 6.22 -5.74
CA PHE A 223 19.87 6.17 -7.18
C PHE A 223 21.15 5.81 -7.95
N ALA A 224 22.31 6.35 -7.53
CA ALA A 224 23.59 6.04 -8.16
C ALA A 224 23.97 4.57 -7.97
N THR A 225 23.81 4.04 -6.75
CA THR A 225 24.08 2.64 -6.42
C THR A 225 23.14 1.68 -7.14
N GLN A 226 21.83 1.99 -7.19
CA GLN A 226 20.85 1.14 -7.87
C GLN A 226 21.12 1.06 -9.38
N ARG A 227 21.45 2.20 -10.03
CA ARG A 227 21.86 2.21 -11.45
C ARG A 227 23.12 1.40 -11.69
N ALA A 228 24.10 1.44 -10.77
CA ALA A 228 25.32 0.65 -10.89
C ALA A 228 25.04 -0.85 -10.78
N LEU A 229 24.18 -1.27 -9.85
CA LEU A 229 23.75 -2.66 -9.69
C LEU A 229 22.94 -3.16 -10.90
N GLU A 230 22.03 -2.36 -11.43
CA GLU A 230 21.26 -2.69 -12.63
C GLU A 230 22.16 -2.86 -13.87
N ARG A 231 23.20 -2.03 -14.01
CA ARG A 231 24.21 -2.18 -15.07
C ARG A 231 25.00 -3.47 -14.90
N ALA A 232 25.55 -3.73 -13.72
CA ALA A 232 26.29 -4.97 -13.44
C ALA A 232 25.44 -6.24 -13.67
N ALA A 233 24.15 -6.21 -13.32
CA ALA A 233 23.22 -7.31 -13.56
C ALA A 233 22.81 -7.49 -15.04
N ARG A 234 22.96 -6.45 -15.88
CA ARG A 234 22.82 -6.57 -17.34
C ARG A 234 24.08 -7.16 -17.95
N ASP A 235 25.25 -6.71 -17.49
CA ASP A 235 26.54 -7.17 -18.01
C ASP A 235 26.77 -8.67 -17.72
N GLN A 236 26.35 -9.16 -16.54
CA GLN A 236 26.37 -10.59 -16.21
C GLN A 236 25.43 -11.46 -17.06
N ARG A 237 24.35 -10.87 -17.61
CA ARG A 237 23.43 -11.59 -18.52
C ARG A 237 23.92 -11.64 -19.96
N HIS A 238 24.97 -10.91 -20.29
CA HIS A 238 25.61 -10.89 -21.59
C HIS A 238 26.98 -11.58 -21.61
N GLU A 239 27.37 -12.29 -20.55
CA GLU A 239 28.51 -13.21 -20.65
C GLU A 239 28.18 -14.34 -21.66
N PRO A 240 28.96 -14.48 -22.74
CA PRO A 240 28.79 -15.60 -23.65
C PRO A 240 29.08 -16.89 -22.88
N LYS A 241 28.13 -17.83 -22.87
CA LYS A 241 28.32 -19.17 -22.30
C LYS A 241 29.58 -19.77 -22.93
N LYS A 242 30.69 -19.79 -22.19
CA LYS A 242 31.90 -20.51 -22.60
C LYS A 242 31.50 -21.97 -22.86
N SER A 243 31.64 -22.41 -24.10
CA SER A 243 31.38 -23.77 -24.53
C SER A 243 32.27 -24.71 -23.72
N ARG A 244 31.67 -25.48 -22.82
CA ARG A 244 32.39 -26.57 -22.14
C ARG A 244 32.51 -27.72 -23.12
N SER A 245 33.71 -27.91 -23.65
CA SER A 245 34.11 -29.09 -24.44
C SER A 245 33.98 -30.37 -23.59
N PRO A 246 33.52 -31.51 -24.14
CA PRO A 246 33.26 -32.70 -23.34
C PRO A 246 34.56 -33.45 -23.02
N ILE A 247 34.81 -33.64 -21.73
CA ILE A 247 35.89 -34.48 -21.19
C ILE A 247 35.61 -35.96 -21.52
N LYS A 248 36.49 -36.60 -22.29
CA LYS A 248 36.52 -38.05 -22.52
C LYS A 248 36.76 -38.78 -21.19
N LYS A 249 35.83 -39.65 -20.78
CA LYS A 249 36.05 -40.62 -19.69
C LYS A 249 36.96 -41.75 -20.19
N VAL A 250 38.13 -41.91 -19.57
CA VAL A 250 38.95 -43.13 -19.66
C VAL A 250 38.69 -43.92 -18.38
N PHE A 251 38.11 -45.11 -18.51
CA PHE A 251 37.93 -46.08 -17.43
C PHE A 251 38.92 -47.22 -17.64
N THR A 252 39.91 -47.38 -16.77
CA THR A 252 40.82 -48.53 -16.74
C THR A 252 40.41 -49.46 -15.60
N MET A 253 39.96 -50.67 -15.94
CA MET A 253 39.76 -51.76 -14.98
C MET A 253 41.12 -52.35 -14.56
N ARG A 254 41.39 -52.43 -13.25
CA ARG A 254 42.36 -53.35 -12.66
C ARG A 254 41.61 -54.36 -11.79
N ARG A 255 41.52 -55.61 -12.24
CA ARG A 255 41.13 -56.77 -11.41
C ARG A 255 42.33 -57.15 -10.54
N ARG A 256 42.11 -57.23 -9.22
CA ARG A 256 43.06 -57.79 -8.24
C ARG A 256 42.59 -59.20 -7.90
N ALA A 257 43.50 -60.16 -8.05
CA ALA A 257 43.30 -61.56 -7.70
C ALA A 257 43.24 -61.76 -6.18
N THR A 258 42.36 -62.66 -5.75
CA THR A 258 42.39 -63.27 -4.41
C THR A 258 42.70 -64.76 -4.57
N ARG A 259 43.76 -65.21 -3.89
CA ARG A 259 44.07 -66.63 -3.62
C ARG A 259 43.51 -66.97 -2.24
N GLY A 260 42.99 -68.18 -2.06
CA GLY A 260 42.75 -68.74 -0.73
C GLY A 260 41.95 -70.05 -0.68
N LYS A 261 42.69 -71.16 -0.81
CA LYS A 261 42.36 -72.58 -0.54
C LYS A 261 41.41 -73.31 -1.51
#